data_AF-A0A164GZA7-F1
#
_entry.id   AF-A0A164GZA7-F1
#
_cell.length_a   1.000
_cell.length_b   1.000
_cell.length_c   1.000
_cell.angle_alpha   90.00
_cell.angle_beta   90.00
_cell.angle_gamma   90.00
#
_symmetry.space_group_name_H-M   'P 1'
#
loop_
_entity.id
_entity.type
_entity.pdbx_description
1 polymer ?
#
loop_
_entity_poly.entity_id
_entity_poly.type
_entity_poly.pdbx_seq_one_letter_code
_entity_poly.pdbx_strand_id
1 'polypeptide(L)'
;MSGSNSSLRLQTQPTFKCLQINLRHSKLATASLSQVILENSVDVILIQEPYALFTPTPTLSDIPQGYVAFHALGSDHAYGAAILVKLSLATSCRAVSRCESNHIAVVDLQSSKG
;
A
#
# COMPACT_ATOMS: atom_id res chain seq x y z
N MET A 1 -35.22 -22.70 32.19
CA MET A 1 -34.96 -22.76 30.74
C MET A 1 -34.35 -21.43 30.34
N SER A 2 -33.03 -21.36 30.22
CA SER A 2 -32.29 -20.17 29.80
C SER A 2 -31.78 -20.43 28.39
N GLY A 3 -32.40 -19.82 27.40
CA GLY A 3 -32.01 -19.92 26.00
C GLY A 3 -30.82 -19.00 25.74
N SER A 4 -29.69 -19.59 25.35
CA SER A 4 -28.52 -18.86 24.88
C SER A 4 -28.82 -18.26 23.50
N ASN A 5 -28.98 -16.94 23.42
CA ASN A 5 -29.04 -16.21 22.16
C ASN A 5 -27.65 -16.25 21.48
N SER A 6 -27.43 -17.25 20.62
CA SER A 6 -26.30 -17.26 19.70
C SER A 6 -26.56 -16.26 18.59
N SER A 7 -26.05 -15.04 18.74
CA SER A 7 -25.97 -14.09 17.63
C SER A 7 -25.07 -14.68 16.55
N LEU A 8 -25.66 -14.98 15.39
CA LEU A 8 -24.94 -15.39 14.19
C LEU A 8 -24.11 -14.18 13.72
N ARG A 9 -22.90 -14.03 14.26
CA ARG A 9 -21.89 -13.18 13.61
C ARG A 9 -21.60 -13.84 12.27
N LEU A 10 -22.08 -13.24 11.19
CA LEU A 10 -21.57 -13.50 9.84
C LEU A 10 -20.06 -13.23 9.90
N GLN A 11 -19.26 -14.30 10.06
CA GLN A 11 -17.82 -14.23 9.86
C GLN A 11 -17.60 -13.99 8.38
N THR A 12 -17.53 -12.73 7.99
CA THR A 12 -16.99 -12.36 6.69
C THR A 12 -15.55 -12.86 6.67
N GLN A 13 -15.23 -13.75 5.73
CA GLN A 13 -13.83 -14.12 5.52
C GLN A 13 -13.04 -12.83 5.25
N PRO A 14 -11.85 -12.67 5.85
CA PRO A 14 -11.03 -11.51 5.58
C PRO A 14 -10.72 -11.48 4.08
N THR A 15 -11.15 -10.41 3.40
CA THR A 15 -10.89 -10.19 1.98
C THR A 15 -9.57 -9.46 1.81
N PHE A 16 -8.74 -9.95 0.88
CA PHE A 16 -7.56 -9.25 0.45
C PHE A 16 -7.96 -8.16 -0.56
N LYS A 17 -7.58 -6.91 -0.30
CA LYS A 17 -7.94 -5.78 -1.16
C LYS A 17 -6.70 -5.18 -1.82
N CYS A 18 -6.77 -5.05 -3.13
CA CYS A 18 -5.74 -4.37 -3.94
C CYS A 18 -6.35 -3.18 -4.67
N LEU A 19 -5.62 -2.07 -4.74
CA LEU A 19 -5.97 -0.88 -5.50
C LEU A 19 -4.84 -0.53 -6.46
N GLN A 20 -5.16 -0.27 -7.73
CA GLN A 20 -4.23 0.34 -8.68
C GLN A 20 -4.71 1.75 -9.02
N ILE A 21 -3.80 2.72 -8.98
CA ILE A 21 -4.10 4.12 -9.25
C ILE A 21 -2.92 4.81 -9.93
N ASN A 22 -3.22 5.76 -10.83
CA ASN A 22 -2.25 6.71 -11.35
C ASN A 22 -2.52 8.08 -10.71
N LEU A 23 -1.53 8.64 -10.01
CA LEU A 23 -1.65 9.90 -9.28
C LEU A 23 -1.22 11.12 -10.09
N ARG A 24 -0.61 10.93 -11.26
CA ARG A 24 -0.13 12.01 -12.15
C ARG A 24 0.73 13.04 -11.43
N HIS A 25 1.53 12.57 -10.48
CA HIS A 25 2.35 13.38 -9.59
C HIS A 25 1.55 14.49 -8.85
N SER A 26 0.28 14.24 -8.56
CA SER A 26 -0.61 15.20 -7.91
C SER A 26 -0.55 15.11 -6.40
N LYS A 27 -0.10 16.20 -5.76
CA LYS A 27 -0.10 16.36 -4.30
C LYS A 27 -1.51 16.20 -3.71
N LEU A 28 -2.52 16.80 -4.35
CA LEU A 28 -3.90 16.74 -3.87
C LEU A 28 -4.47 15.32 -3.96
N ALA A 29 -4.22 14.63 -5.07
CA ALA A 29 -4.69 13.24 -5.23
C ALA A 29 -4.03 12.31 -4.20
N THR A 30 -2.75 12.53 -3.89
CA THR A 30 -2.01 11.75 -2.88
C THR A 30 -2.58 11.96 -1.47
N ALA A 31 -2.88 13.20 -1.09
CA ALA A 31 -3.52 13.51 0.19
C ALA A 31 -4.90 12.85 0.32
N SER A 32 -5.72 12.90 -0.74
CA SER A 32 -7.02 12.22 -0.76
C SER A 32 -6.90 10.69 -0.73
N LEU A 33 -5.91 10.12 -1.43
CA LEU A 33 -5.68 8.68 -1.46
C LEU A 33 -5.41 8.10 -0.06
N SER A 34 -4.68 8.83 0.79
CA SER A 34 -4.41 8.40 2.17
C SER A 34 -5.67 8.07 2.96
N GLN A 35 -6.69 8.93 2.85
CA GLN A 35 -7.98 8.73 3.51
C GLN A 35 -8.72 7.53 2.93
N VAL A 36 -8.76 7.41 1.59
CA VAL A 36 -9.40 6.28 0.88
C VAL A 36 -8.80 4.94 1.31
N ILE A 37 -7.47 4.87 1.43
CA ILE A 37 -6.74 3.67 1.86
C ILE A 37 -7.19 3.22 3.26
N LEU A 38 -7.26 4.16 4.19
CA LEU A 38 -7.63 3.89 5.58
C LEU A 38 -9.09 3.46 5.72
N GLU A 39 -10.02 4.19 5.10
CA GLU A 39 -11.46 3.92 5.16
C GLU A 39 -11.82 2.56 4.53
N ASN A 40 -11.15 2.19 3.44
CA ASN A 40 -11.43 0.94 2.74
C ASN A 40 -10.59 -0.24 3.25
N SER A 41 -9.63 0.00 4.15
CA SER A 41 -8.69 -1.02 4.65
C SER A 41 -8.01 -1.79 3.51
N VAL A 42 -7.46 -1.08 2.53
CA VAL A 42 -6.78 -1.68 1.37
C VAL A 42 -5.46 -2.34 1.82
N ASP A 43 -5.14 -3.54 1.34
CA ASP A 43 -3.93 -4.26 1.80
C ASP A 43 -2.69 -3.92 0.97
N VAL A 44 -2.86 -3.79 -0.34
CA VAL A 44 -1.81 -3.44 -1.30
C VAL A 44 -2.28 -2.34 -2.25
N ILE A 45 -1.45 -1.33 -2.47
CA ILE A 45 -1.74 -0.21 -3.37
C ILE A 45 -0.61 -0.09 -4.39
N LEU A 46 -0.95 -0.17 -5.66
CA LEU A 46 -0.06 -0.02 -6.80
C LEU A 46 -0.23 1.39 -7.36
N ILE A 47 0.84 2.20 -7.30
CA ILE A 47 0.80 3.62 -7.64
C ILE A 47 1.68 3.89 -8.85
N GLN A 48 1.09 4.46 -9.90
CA GLN A 48 1.80 5.05 -11.03
C GLN A 48 1.89 6.57 -10.85
N GLU A 49 3.01 7.16 -11.27
CA GLU A 49 3.28 8.60 -11.17
C GLU A 49 3.01 9.15 -9.76
N PRO A 50 3.65 8.60 -8.71
CA PRO A 50 3.39 9.03 -7.34
C PRO A 50 3.83 10.47 -7.10
N TYR A 51 3.20 11.15 -6.14
CA TYR A 51 3.76 12.41 -5.64
C TYR A 51 4.92 12.13 -4.69
N ALA A 52 6.08 12.68 -5.01
CA ALA A 52 7.30 12.60 -4.22
C ALA A 52 7.93 13.98 -4.12
N LEU A 53 8.57 14.26 -3.00
CA LEU A 53 9.32 15.50 -2.78
C LEU A 53 10.64 15.42 -3.55
N PHE A 54 11.00 16.53 -4.21
CA PHE A 54 12.25 16.66 -4.96
C PHE A 54 13.43 16.82 -3.99
N THR A 55 13.92 15.70 -3.49
CA THR A 55 15.10 15.58 -2.61
C THR A 55 16.16 14.71 -3.30
N PRO A 56 17.45 14.76 -2.89
CA PRO A 56 18.50 13.94 -3.50
C PRO A 56 18.16 12.45 -3.56
N THR A 57 17.38 11.98 -2.58
CA THR A 57 16.66 10.71 -2.59
C THR A 57 15.16 11.04 -2.52
N PRO A 58 14.39 10.87 -3.61
CA PRO A 58 12.97 11.24 -3.63
C PRO A 58 12.18 10.51 -2.53
N THR A 59 11.40 11.26 -1.77
CA THR A 59 10.60 10.72 -0.67
C THR A 59 9.12 10.86 -1.01
N LEU A 60 8.37 9.75 -0.93
CA LEU A 60 6.93 9.79 -1.08
C LEU A 60 6.27 10.63 0.02
N SER A 61 5.32 11.47 -0.37
CA SER A 61 4.49 12.24 0.56
C SER A 61 3.29 11.42 1.01
N ASP A 62 2.73 11.78 2.16
CA ASP A 62 1.41 11.32 2.63
C ASP A 62 1.28 9.78 2.60
N ILE A 63 2.29 9.05 3.11
CA ILE A 63 2.13 7.62 3.34
C ILE A 63 1.24 7.42 4.57
N PRO A 64 0.08 6.74 4.44
CA PRO A 64 -0.83 6.57 5.58
C PRO A 64 -0.18 5.73 6.68
N GLN A 65 -0.53 6.05 7.94
CA GLN A 65 -0.03 5.32 9.10
C GLN A 65 -0.38 3.82 8.98
N GLY A 66 0.59 2.96 9.29
CA GLY A 66 0.42 1.52 9.20
C GLY A 66 0.66 0.95 7.80
N TYR A 67 1.28 1.70 6.91
CA TYR A 67 1.74 1.24 5.59
C TYR A 67 3.24 1.47 5.44
N VAL A 68 3.86 0.63 4.62
CA VAL A 68 5.25 0.76 4.18
C VAL A 68 5.26 0.95 2.67
N ALA A 69 6.16 1.82 2.18
CA ALA A 69 6.32 2.10 0.77
C ALA A 69 7.55 1.39 0.19
N PHE A 70 7.41 0.93 -1.05
CA PHE A 70 8.47 0.30 -1.83
C PHE A 70 8.58 0.99 -3.19
N HIS A 71 9.76 1.49 -3.52
CA HIS A 71 10.05 2.14 -4.79
C HIS A 71 11.55 2.24 -5.05
N ALA A 72 11.92 2.56 -6.30
CA ALA A 72 13.28 2.95 -6.70
C ALA A 72 13.27 4.30 -7.45
N LEU A 73 12.42 5.23 -6.98
CA LEU A 73 12.30 6.59 -7.55
C LEU A 73 13.65 7.29 -7.66
N GLY A 74 13.91 7.86 -8.84
CA GLY A 74 15.11 8.63 -9.16
C GLY A 74 14.80 10.10 -9.43
N SER A 75 15.69 10.79 -10.14
CA SER A 75 15.50 12.21 -10.51
C SER A 75 14.17 12.50 -11.22
N ASP A 76 13.68 11.52 -11.97
CA ASP A 76 12.47 11.62 -12.80
C ASP A 76 11.27 10.98 -12.09
N HIS A 77 11.22 11.10 -10.75
CA HIS A 77 10.25 10.45 -9.88
C HIS A 77 8.79 10.72 -10.23
N ALA A 78 8.50 11.83 -10.90
CA ALA A 78 7.15 12.16 -11.37
C ALA A 78 6.58 11.10 -12.33
N TYR A 79 7.44 10.37 -13.04
CA TYR A 79 7.07 9.30 -13.98
C TYR A 79 7.28 7.89 -13.39
N GLY A 80 7.56 7.80 -12.09
CA GLY A 80 7.93 6.56 -11.45
C GLY A 80 6.75 5.68 -11.02
N ALA A 81 7.07 4.62 -10.28
CA ALA A 81 6.10 3.72 -9.66
C ALA A 81 6.42 3.48 -8.19
N ALA A 82 5.39 3.21 -7.40
CA ALA A 82 5.51 2.84 -6.01
C ALA A 82 4.46 1.78 -5.62
N ILE A 83 4.78 0.96 -4.62
CA ILE A 83 3.83 0.05 -3.99
C ILE A 83 3.74 0.40 -2.51
N LEU A 84 2.52 0.56 -2.00
CA LEU A 84 2.27 0.58 -0.56
C LEU A 84 1.73 -0.77 -0.12
N VAL A 85 2.26 -1.29 0.97
CA VAL A 85 1.77 -2.53 1.60
C VAL A 85 1.42 -2.23 3.04
N LYS A 86 0.26 -2.73 3.49
CA LYS A 86 -0.14 -2.65 4.90
C LYS A 86 0.94 -3.30 5.78
N LEU A 87 1.40 -2.60 6.80
CA LEU A 87 2.57 -2.99 7.61
C LEU A 87 2.42 -4.38 8.23
N SER A 88 1.21 -4.72 8.70
CA SER A 88 0.92 -6.05 9.25
C SER A 88 1.14 -7.15 8.22
N LEU A 89 0.69 -6.92 6.97
CA LEU A 89 0.87 -7.85 5.85
C LEU A 89 2.34 -7.91 5.44
N ALA A 90 2.99 -6.76 5.29
CA ALA A 90 4.40 -6.67 4.93
C ALA A 90 5.28 -7.44 5.95
N THR A 91 4.97 -7.31 7.23
CA THR A 91 5.66 -8.03 8.31
C THR A 91 5.36 -9.53 8.26
N SER A 92 4.08 -9.92 8.18
CA SER A 92 3.69 -11.33 8.18
C SER A 92 4.22 -12.10 6.97
N CYS A 93 4.36 -11.40 5.85
CA CYS A 93 4.80 -11.96 4.58
C CYS A 93 6.26 -11.61 4.24
N ARG A 94 7.06 -11.12 5.20
CA ARG A 94 8.48 -10.77 5.00
C ARG A 94 8.70 -10.02 3.68
N ALA A 95 8.00 -8.91 3.51
CA ALA A 95 8.03 -8.14 2.27
C ALA A 95 9.46 -7.70 1.92
N VAL A 96 9.91 -8.00 0.71
CA VAL A 96 11.24 -7.61 0.21
C VAL A 96 11.08 -6.76 -1.05
N SER A 97 11.75 -5.61 -1.06
CA SER A 97 11.84 -4.77 -2.26
C SER A 97 12.68 -5.44 -3.33
N ARG A 98 12.19 -5.46 -4.57
CA ARG A 98 12.95 -5.80 -5.78
C ARG A 98 12.96 -4.65 -6.78
N CYS A 99 12.72 -3.43 -6.30
CA CYS A 99 12.69 -2.24 -7.14
C CYS A 99 14.12 -1.87 -7.56
N GLU A 100 14.38 -1.85 -8.86
CA GLU A 100 15.69 -1.50 -9.44
C GLU A 100 15.66 -0.25 -10.32
N SER A 101 14.46 0.21 -10.72
CA SER A 101 14.28 1.31 -11.67
C SER A 101 13.11 2.21 -11.28
N ASN A 102 13.20 3.48 -11.67
CA ASN A 102 12.18 4.50 -11.41
C ASN A 102 10.77 4.05 -11.79
N HIS A 103 10.61 3.41 -12.95
CA HIS A 103 9.31 3.06 -13.53
C HIS A 103 8.72 1.74 -13.02
N ILE A 104 9.47 0.98 -12.22
CA ILE A 104 9.09 -0.38 -11.82
C ILE A 104 9.19 -0.49 -10.31
N ALA A 105 8.06 -0.83 -9.67
CA ALA A 105 8.02 -1.21 -8.28
C ALA A 105 7.60 -2.69 -8.17
N VAL A 106 8.38 -3.48 -7.44
CA VAL A 106 8.16 -4.92 -7.24
C VAL A 106 8.40 -5.25 -5.77
N VAL A 107 7.48 -6.00 -5.18
CA VAL A 107 7.56 -6.47 -3.79
C VAL A 107 7.30 -7.97 -3.76
N ASP A 108 8.27 -8.72 -3.25
CA ASP A 108 8.08 -10.15 -2.95
C ASP A 108 7.32 -10.27 -1.61
N LEU A 109 6.19 -10.97 -1.59
CA LEU A 109 5.45 -11.33 -0.37
C LEU A 109 5.52 -12.85 -0.17
N GLN A 110 6.26 -13.27 0.84
CA GLN A 110 6.50 -14.68 1.16
C GLN A 110 5.69 -15.12 2.38
N SER A 111 4.84 -16.12 2.23
CA SER A 111 4.16 -16.74 3.37
C SER A 111 5.18 -17.20 4.42
N SER A 112 4.86 -17.00 5.69
CA SER A 112 5.60 -17.58 6.83
C SER A 112 5.38 -19.09 6.94
N LYS A 113 4.31 -19.62 6.32
CA LYS A 113 4.02 -21.05 6.21
C LYS A 113 4.50 -21.53 4.84
N GLY A 114 5.71 -22.07 4.81
CA GLY A 114 6.16 -23.04 3.81
C GLY A 114 5.98 -24.43 4.36
#